data_AF-A0A9W9UWN2-F1
#
_entry.id   AF-A0A9W9UWN2-F1
#
_cell.length_a   1.000
_cell.length_b   1.000
_cell.length_c   1.000
_cell.angle_alpha   90.00
_cell.angle_beta   90.00
_cell.angle_gamma   90.00
#
_symmetry.space_group_name_H-M   'P 1'
#
loop_
_entity.id
_entity.type
_entity.pdbx_description
1 polymer ?
#
loop_
_entity_poly.entity_id
_entity_poly.type
_entity_poly.pdbx_seq_one_letter_code
_entity_poly.pdbx_strand_id
1 'polypeptide(L)'
;MAPSPHGRVTLSHPTTWNFDIDRYVNPFVPAPRWHLIPRPVAYMLGHRDKPPKPIGNIVVALWSLVGAFCGVALVASVTKRVPSFEARDAPVIIGSFGAAAVIEFGAIESPFAQPRNAVLSQVIACFFGVGISKLFALNPHAEAYTELGGALACGLTTAVMILTNTTHPPAGATAVLAVTHAQTVALGWFLFPVMLLGLGLMQAAAVIINNVQRRFPLYWWTSHPLSRSRGDVEKATHKETGSVPSHYEDSLTDVPRRLIIERGDISLPDGISLSVEEQEVLERISDRI
;
A
#
# COMPACT_ATOMS: atom_id res chain seq x y z
N MET A 1 8.80 23.00 21.25
CA MET A 1 8.97 21.55 21.55
C MET A 1 7.87 20.78 20.84
N ALA A 2 8.20 20.11 19.73
CA ALA A 2 7.25 19.21 19.09
C ALA A 2 7.00 18.00 20.00
N PRO A 3 5.75 17.62 20.28
CA PRO A 3 5.47 16.45 21.09
C PRO A 3 6.06 15.21 20.41
N SER A 4 6.87 14.45 21.15
CA SER A 4 7.43 13.20 20.63
C SER A 4 6.28 12.27 20.23
N PRO A 5 6.40 11.51 19.13
CA PRO A 5 5.43 10.48 18.74
C PRO A 5 5.33 9.32 19.77
N HIS A 6 6.03 9.43 20.90
CA HIS A 6 6.11 8.45 21.99
C HIS A 6 5.48 8.96 23.30
N GLY A 7 4.87 10.15 23.31
CA GLY A 7 4.22 10.72 24.48
C GLY A 7 2.89 10.04 24.84
N ARG A 8 2.40 10.24 26.07
CA ARG A 8 1.03 9.85 26.47
C ARG A 8 0.02 10.54 25.54
N VAL A 9 -0.94 9.78 25.02
CA VAL A 9 -2.06 10.32 24.24
C VAL A 9 -2.83 11.26 25.14
N THR A 10 -2.88 12.54 24.76
CA THR A 10 -3.63 13.56 25.50
C THR A 10 -4.81 13.99 24.64
N LEU A 11 -6.05 13.90 25.16
CA LEU A 11 -7.26 14.24 24.40
C LEU A 11 -7.32 15.73 23.99
N SER A 12 -6.53 16.60 24.60
CA SER A 12 -6.45 18.03 24.28
C SER A 12 -5.57 18.35 23.07
N HIS A 13 -4.72 17.43 22.61
CA HIS A 13 -3.78 17.67 21.50
C HIS A 13 -3.89 16.58 20.43
N PRO A 14 -4.59 16.84 19.31
CA PRO A 14 -4.75 15.88 18.21
C PRO A 14 -3.43 15.37 17.62
N THR A 15 -2.36 16.17 17.71
CA THR A 15 -1.00 15.79 17.26
C THR A 15 -0.41 14.62 18.06
N THR A 16 -0.96 14.29 19.23
CA THR A 16 -0.54 13.14 20.04
C THR A 16 -1.31 11.86 19.72
N TRP A 17 -2.35 11.94 18.86
CA TRP A 17 -3.22 10.83 18.52
C TRP A 17 -2.60 10.04 17.35
N ASN A 18 -1.52 9.31 17.65
CA ASN A 18 -0.89 8.43 16.69
C ASN A 18 -1.18 6.97 17.04
N PHE A 19 -2.10 6.36 16.29
CA PHE A 19 -2.39 4.93 16.39
C PHE A 19 -1.67 4.20 15.27
N ASP A 20 -0.73 3.34 15.65
CA ASP A 20 -0.04 2.44 14.73
C ASP A 20 -0.24 0.99 15.19
N ILE A 21 -0.99 0.23 14.39
CA ILE A 21 -1.25 -1.18 14.66
C ILE A 21 0.03 -2.03 14.58
N ASP A 22 1.01 -1.62 13.78
CA ASP A 22 2.25 -2.37 13.54
C ASP A 22 3.06 -2.49 14.82
N ARG A 23 2.97 -1.50 15.72
CA ARG A 23 3.58 -1.54 17.05
C ARG A 23 3.12 -2.75 17.87
N TYR A 24 1.87 -3.16 17.72
CA TYR A 24 1.28 -4.25 18.48
C TYR A 24 1.41 -5.58 17.75
N VAL A 25 1.37 -5.58 16.42
CA VAL A 25 1.37 -6.80 15.62
C VAL A 25 2.79 -7.26 15.29
N ASN A 26 3.70 -6.37 14.90
CA ASN A 26 5.06 -6.73 14.47
C ASN A 26 5.87 -7.57 15.47
N PRO A 27 5.77 -7.38 16.80
CA PRO A 27 6.47 -8.24 17.77
C PRO A 27 6.09 -9.72 17.67
N PHE A 28 4.90 -10.04 17.16
CA PHE A 28 4.40 -11.41 17.01
C PHE A 28 4.63 -11.98 15.60
N VAL A 29 5.00 -11.14 14.62
CA VAL A 29 5.21 -11.57 13.24
C VAL A 29 6.63 -12.11 13.11
N PRO A 30 6.80 -13.41 12.80
CA PRO A 30 8.13 -13.98 12.64
C PRO A 30 8.84 -13.37 11.42
N ALA A 31 10.14 -13.09 11.56
CA ALA A 31 10.94 -12.66 10.44
C ALA A 31 10.97 -13.75 9.34
N PRO A 32 10.85 -13.38 8.06
CA PRO A 32 10.86 -14.34 6.95
C PRO A 32 12.20 -15.08 6.88
N ARG A 33 12.13 -16.41 6.89
CA ARG A 33 13.30 -17.30 6.85
C ARG A 33 13.74 -17.57 5.41
N TRP A 34 14.24 -16.55 4.72
CA TRP A 34 14.66 -16.65 3.33
C TRP A 34 15.71 -17.73 3.06
N HIS A 35 16.52 -18.08 4.07
CA HIS A 35 17.50 -19.17 3.99
C HIS A 35 16.89 -20.57 3.81
N LEU A 36 15.61 -20.77 4.16
CA LEU A 36 14.90 -22.06 3.98
C LEU A 36 14.26 -22.18 2.61
N ILE A 37 14.13 -21.09 1.86
CA ILE A 37 13.40 -21.04 0.59
C ILE A 37 14.41 -21.18 -0.55
N PRO A 38 14.15 -22.06 -1.56
CA PRO A 38 15.01 -22.15 -2.74
C PRO A 38 15.19 -20.78 -3.40
N ARG A 39 16.43 -20.46 -3.81
CA ARG A 39 16.78 -19.14 -4.37
C ARG A 39 15.84 -18.65 -5.49
N PRO A 40 15.40 -19.47 -6.45
CA PRO A 40 14.47 -19.00 -7.49
C PRO A 40 13.13 -18.53 -6.91
N VAL A 41 12.62 -19.24 -5.90
CA VAL A 41 11.36 -18.90 -5.22
C VAL A 41 11.56 -17.66 -4.36
N ALA A 42 12.66 -17.57 -3.60
CA ALA A 42 12.97 -16.37 -2.81
C ALA A 42 13.10 -15.12 -3.71
N TYR A 43 13.74 -15.27 -4.87
CA TYR A 43 13.87 -14.22 -5.89
C TYR A 43 12.50 -13.74 -6.38
N MET A 44 11.60 -14.67 -6.72
CA MET A 44 10.23 -14.36 -7.11
C MET A 44 9.41 -13.73 -5.99
N LEU A 45 9.69 -14.05 -4.73
CA LEU A 45 9.01 -13.44 -3.58
C LEU A 45 9.60 -12.07 -3.19
N GLY A 46 10.44 -11.48 -4.05
CA GLY A 46 11.01 -10.14 -3.87
C GLY A 46 12.29 -10.11 -3.04
N HIS A 47 12.82 -11.25 -2.59
CA HIS A 47 14.09 -11.33 -1.89
C HIS A 47 15.25 -11.21 -2.89
N ARG A 48 16.00 -10.11 -2.80
CA ARG A 48 17.16 -9.84 -3.67
C ARG A 48 18.34 -9.37 -2.84
N ASP A 49 19.52 -9.89 -3.18
CA ASP A 49 20.78 -9.47 -2.55
C ASP A 49 21.18 -8.05 -2.97
N LYS A 50 20.79 -7.63 -4.18
CA LYS A 50 21.07 -6.31 -4.73
C LYS A 50 19.78 -5.66 -5.25
N PRO A 51 19.57 -4.35 -5.05
CA PRO A 51 18.45 -3.66 -5.66
C PRO A 51 18.56 -3.72 -7.19
N PRO A 52 17.45 -3.87 -7.93
CA PRO A 52 17.48 -3.78 -9.39
C PRO A 52 17.93 -2.40 -9.84
N LYS A 53 18.52 -2.33 -11.04
CA LYS A 53 18.87 -1.04 -11.65
C LYS A 53 17.59 -0.25 -11.96
N PRO A 54 17.62 1.08 -11.84
CA PRO A 54 16.49 1.92 -12.24
C PRO A 54 16.24 1.74 -13.74
N ILE A 55 14.96 1.68 -14.12
CA ILE A 55 14.52 1.52 -15.51
C ILE A 55 13.78 2.77 -15.97
N GLY A 56 13.91 3.12 -17.26
CA GLY A 56 13.24 4.27 -17.84
C GLY A 56 11.72 4.10 -17.93
N ASN A 57 11.00 5.23 -17.94
CA ASN A 57 9.53 5.30 -17.97
C ASN A 57 8.88 4.52 -19.13
N ILE A 58 9.48 4.46 -20.32
CA ILE A 58 8.96 3.71 -21.48
C ILE A 58 8.91 2.22 -21.17
N VAL A 59 9.99 1.67 -20.59
CA VAL A 59 10.06 0.26 -20.21
C VAL A 59 9.07 -0.04 -19.09
N VAL A 60 8.94 0.87 -18.12
CA VAL A 60 7.90 0.82 -17.08
C VAL A 60 6.51 0.76 -17.70
N ALA A 61 6.19 1.64 -18.65
CA ALA A 61 4.89 1.70 -19.29
C ALA A 61 4.57 0.42 -20.07
N LEU A 62 5.54 -0.14 -20.80
CA LEU A 62 5.37 -1.41 -21.52
C LEU A 62 5.10 -2.57 -20.56
N TRP A 63 5.88 -2.69 -19.47
CA TRP A 63 5.60 -3.70 -18.44
C TRP A 63 4.27 -3.49 -17.73
N SER A 64 3.89 -2.24 -17.51
CA SER A 64 2.60 -1.90 -16.89
C SER A 64 1.44 -2.29 -17.80
N LEU A 65 1.58 -2.09 -19.11
CA LEU A 65 0.60 -2.50 -20.11
C LEU A 65 0.45 -4.02 -20.14
N VAL A 66 1.55 -4.76 -20.26
CA VAL A 66 1.54 -6.22 -20.27
C VAL A 66 1.00 -6.76 -18.96
N GLY A 67 1.47 -6.22 -17.84
CA GLY A 67 1.05 -6.58 -16.49
C GLY A 67 -0.43 -6.38 -16.26
N ALA A 68 -0.93 -5.16 -16.48
CA ALA A 68 -2.33 -4.83 -16.29
C ALA A 68 -3.24 -5.63 -17.22
N PHE A 69 -2.87 -5.79 -18.49
CA PHE A 69 -3.61 -6.62 -19.42
C PHE A 69 -3.68 -8.07 -18.96
N CYS A 70 -2.53 -8.70 -18.67
CA CYS A 70 -2.48 -10.09 -18.25
C CYS A 70 -3.18 -10.32 -16.91
N GLY A 71 -2.98 -9.44 -15.92
CA GLY A 71 -3.61 -9.54 -14.60
C GLY A 71 -5.12 -9.42 -14.68
N VAL A 72 -5.64 -8.37 -15.31
CA VAL A 72 -7.09 -8.17 -15.45
C VAL A 72 -7.71 -9.25 -16.32
N ALA A 73 -7.07 -9.63 -17.44
CA ALA A 73 -7.56 -10.71 -18.29
C ALA A 73 -7.57 -12.07 -17.58
N LEU A 74 -6.58 -12.36 -16.71
CA LEU A 74 -6.53 -13.57 -15.91
C LEU A 74 -7.68 -13.60 -14.90
N VAL A 75 -7.88 -12.53 -14.14
CA VAL A 75 -9.00 -12.41 -13.19
C VAL A 75 -10.33 -12.60 -13.92
N ALA A 76 -10.56 -11.87 -15.00
CA ALA A 76 -11.78 -11.99 -15.80
C ALA A 76 -12.01 -13.42 -16.32
N SER A 77 -10.95 -14.01 -16.89
CA SER A 77 -10.97 -15.34 -17.49
C SER A 77 -11.28 -16.44 -16.49
N VAL A 78 -10.74 -16.34 -15.28
CA VAL A 78 -10.96 -17.33 -14.23
C VAL A 78 -12.32 -17.11 -13.59
N THR A 79 -12.67 -15.88 -13.18
CA THR A 79 -13.96 -15.55 -12.55
C THR A 79 -15.14 -16.01 -13.41
N LYS A 80 -15.08 -15.79 -14.74
CA LYS A 80 -16.12 -16.25 -15.67
C LYS A 80 -16.32 -17.77 -15.71
N ARG A 81 -15.27 -18.55 -15.40
CA ARG A 81 -15.27 -20.02 -15.54
C ARG A 81 -15.47 -20.76 -14.22
N VAL A 82 -15.63 -20.05 -13.10
CA VAL A 82 -15.90 -20.66 -11.79
C VAL A 82 -17.41 -20.94 -11.69
N PRO A 83 -17.86 -22.22 -11.65
CA PRO A 83 -19.28 -22.54 -11.72
C PRO A 83 -20.11 -21.94 -10.57
N SER A 84 -19.52 -21.83 -9.38
CA SER A 84 -20.19 -21.23 -8.21
C SER A 84 -20.38 -19.72 -8.34
N PHE A 85 -19.58 -19.06 -9.18
CA PHE A 85 -19.65 -17.62 -9.42
C PHE A 85 -20.68 -17.33 -10.53
N GLU A 86 -20.65 -18.13 -11.59
CA GLU A 86 -21.65 -18.10 -12.67
C GLU A 86 -23.07 -18.37 -12.14
N ALA A 87 -23.23 -19.39 -11.29
CA ALA A 87 -24.52 -19.74 -10.69
C ALA A 87 -25.13 -18.63 -9.81
N ARG A 88 -24.33 -17.62 -9.43
CA ARG A 88 -24.74 -16.49 -8.58
C ARG A 88 -24.69 -15.15 -9.32
N ASP A 89 -24.53 -15.17 -10.64
CA ASP A 89 -24.37 -13.99 -11.49
C ASP A 89 -23.29 -13.01 -10.97
N ALA A 90 -22.16 -13.57 -10.52
CA ALA A 90 -21.06 -12.76 -10.03
C ALA A 90 -20.45 -11.91 -11.16
N PRO A 91 -20.12 -10.63 -10.92
CA PRO A 91 -19.54 -9.78 -11.94
C PRO A 91 -18.16 -10.34 -12.35
N VAL A 92 -17.97 -10.52 -13.66
CA VAL A 92 -16.74 -11.10 -14.22
C VAL A 92 -15.51 -10.26 -13.87
N ILE A 93 -15.66 -8.94 -13.85
CA ILE A 93 -14.64 -7.99 -13.38
C ILE A 93 -15.33 -6.94 -12.52
N ILE A 94 -14.75 -6.69 -11.35
CA ILE A 94 -15.14 -5.57 -10.49
C ILE A 94 -14.20 -4.41 -10.82
N GLY A 95 -14.76 -3.21 -11.03
CA GLY A 95 -14.00 -2.03 -11.49
C GLY A 95 -12.78 -1.69 -10.62
N SER A 96 -12.81 -2.05 -9.33
CA SER A 96 -11.66 -1.88 -8.42
C SER A 96 -10.41 -2.64 -8.88
N PHE A 97 -10.54 -3.80 -9.55
CA PHE A 97 -9.37 -4.52 -10.09
C PHE A 97 -8.65 -3.74 -11.20
N GLY A 98 -9.34 -2.86 -11.93
CA GLY A 98 -8.71 -1.96 -12.89
C GLY A 98 -7.77 -0.95 -12.18
N ALA A 99 -8.24 -0.34 -11.10
CA ALA A 99 -7.41 0.56 -10.28
C ALA A 99 -6.26 -0.19 -9.58
N ALA A 100 -6.51 -1.43 -9.11
CA ALA A 100 -5.47 -2.29 -8.56
C ALA A 100 -4.38 -2.59 -9.60
N ALA A 101 -4.76 -2.85 -10.86
CA ALA A 101 -3.80 -3.07 -11.95
C ALA A 101 -2.84 -1.89 -12.15
N VAL A 102 -3.37 -0.65 -12.11
CA VAL A 102 -2.54 0.55 -12.28
C VAL A 102 -1.47 0.64 -11.19
N ILE A 103 -1.83 0.37 -9.94
CA ILE A 103 -0.90 0.47 -8.82
C ILE A 103 0.05 -0.73 -8.77
N GLU A 104 -0.46 -1.96 -8.94
CA GLU A 104 0.31 -3.19 -8.83
C GLU A 104 1.29 -3.43 -9.98
N PHE A 105 1.07 -2.83 -11.16
CA PHE A 105 1.99 -2.96 -12.30
C PHE A 105 2.71 -1.66 -12.66
N GLY A 106 2.06 -0.50 -12.45
CA GLY A 106 2.65 0.82 -12.70
C GLY A 106 3.53 1.31 -11.56
N ALA A 107 2.96 1.35 -10.34
CA ALA A 107 3.56 1.94 -9.15
C ALA A 107 4.02 0.86 -8.13
N ILE A 108 4.76 -0.13 -8.60
CA ILE A 108 5.17 -1.32 -7.82
C ILE A 108 5.96 -1.00 -6.54
N GLU A 109 6.63 0.15 -6.51
CA GLU A 109 7.43 0.62 -5.38
C GLU A 109 6.58 1.32 -4.32
N SER A 110 5.32 1.63 -4.66
CA SER A 110 4.37 2.25 -3.74
C SER A 110 4.10 1.32 -2.56
N PRO A 111 4.04 1.84 -1.32
CA PRO A 111 3.54 1.09 -0.18
C PRO A 111 2.10 0.59 -0.42
N PHE A 112 1.29 1.29 -1.22
CA PHE A 112 -0.08 0.91 -1.52
C PHE A 112 -0.20 -0.31 -2.45
N ALA A 113 0.88 -0.67 -3.15
CA ALA A 113 0.93 -1.83 -4.04
C ALA A 113 1.29 -3.13 -3.29
N GLN A 114 1.75 -3.03 -2.03
CA GLN A 114 2.31 -4.20 -1.34
C GLN A 114 1.24 -5.22 -0.94
N PRO A 115 1.56 -6.53 -0.91
CA PRO A 115 0.58 -7.60 -0.75
C PRO A 115 -0.30 -7.49 0.50
N ARG A 116 0.29 -7.12 1.66
CA ARG A 116 -0.49 -6.91 2.89
C ARG A 116 -1.61 -5.90 2.68
N ASN A 117 -1.31 -4.78 2.03
CA ASN A 117 -2.25 -3.68 1.83
C ASN A 117 -3.34 -4.11 0.85
N ALA A 118 -2.98 -4.75 -0.26
CA ALA A 118 -3.94 -5.29 -1.22
C ALA A 118 -4.88 -6.35 -0.62
N VAL A 119 -4.38 -7.25 0.23
CA VAL A 119 -5.19 -8.32 0.88
C VAL A 119 -6.09 -7.80 1.98
N LEU A 120 -5.52 -7.13 2.97
CA LEU A 120 -6.28 -6.75 4.16
C LEU A 120 -7.32 -5.66 3.84
N SER A 121 -6.98 -4.72 2.96
CA SER A 121 -7.93 -3.69 2.52
C SER A 121 -9.18 -4.28 1.87
N GLN A 122 -9.05 -5.30 1.01
CA GLN A 122 -10.19 -5.90 0.33
C GLN A 122 -11.09 -6.69 1.29
N VAL A 123 -10.49 -7.33 2.30
CA VAL A 123 -11.25 -7.94 3.41
C VAL A 123 -12.04 -6.89 4.17
N ILE A 124 -11.41 -5.76 4.52
CA ILE A 124 -12.07 -4.63 5.20
C ILE A 124 -13.20 -4.05 4.33
N ALA A 125 -12.96 -3.85 3.03
CA ALA A 125 -13.95 -3.34 2.09
C ALA A 125 -15.15 -4.26 1.93
N CYS A 126 -14.92 -5.58 1.81
CA CYS A 126 -16.01 -6.55 1.76
C CYS A 126 -16.81 -6.55 3.07
N PHE A 127 -16.13 -6.44 4.23
CA PHE A 127 -16.80 -6.42 5.53
C PHE A 127 -17.73 -5.22 5.68
N PHE A 128 -17.21 -4.00 5.50
CA PHE A 128 -18.02 -2.78 5.64
C PHE A 128 -19.01 -2.60 4.51
N GLY A 129 -18.61 -2.87 3.26
CA GLY A 129 -19.48 -2.75 2.09
C GLY A 129 -20.69 -3.68 2.18
N VAL A 130 -20.47 -4.98 2.37
CA VAL A 130 -21.57 -5.95 2.50
C VAL A 130 -22.35 -5.72 3.80
N GLY A 131 -21.66 -5.41 4.90
CA GLY A 131 -22.31 -5.11 6.19
C GLY A 131 -23.29 -3.94 6.09
N ILE A 132 -22.88 -2.84 5.45
CA ILE A 132 -23.75 -1.66 5.24
C ILE A 132 -24.86 -1.98 4.25
N SER A 133 -24.55 -2.68 3.16
CA SER A 133 -25.58 -3.12 2.19
C SER A 133 -26.69 -3.92 2.89
N LYS A 134 -26.32 -4.88 3.76
CA LYS A 134 -27.29 -5.67 4.54
C LYS A 134 -28.01 -4.86 5.61
N LEU A 135 -27.33 -3.90 6.25
CA LEU A 135 -27.96 -3.01 7.23
C LEU A 135 -29.02 -2.12 6.58
N PHE A 136 -28.73 -1.55 5.41
CA PHE A 136 -29.66 -0.73 4.65
C PHE A 136 -30.85 -1.58 4.17
N ALA A 137 -30.61 -2.82 3.73
CA ALA A 137 -31.68 -3.73 3.33
C ALA A 137 -32.72 -4.06 4.42
N LEU A 138 -32.45 -3.74 5.70
CA LEU A 138 -33.44 -3.89 6.78
C LEU A 138 -34.57 -2.85 6.71
N ASN A 139 -34.35 -1.72 6.03
CA ASN A 139 -35.37 -0.69 5.85
C ASN A 139 -35.79 -0.61 4.37
N PRO A 140 -37.06 -0.88 4.03
CA PRO A 140 -37.55 -0.82 2.65
C PRO A 140 -37.35 0.53 1.95
N HIS A 141 -37.24 1.63 2.71
CA HIS A 141 -37.02 2.97 2.15
C HIS A 141 -35.54 3.27 1.88
N ALA A 142 -34.62 2.40 2.33
CA ALA A 142 -33.18 2.62 2.20
C ALA A 142 -32.67 2.48 0.77
N GLU A 143 -33.43 1.84 -0.14
CA GLU A 143 -33.09 1.77 -1.57
C GLU A 143 -32.96 3.17 -2.20
N ALA A 144 -33.72 4.15 -1.71
CA ALA A 144 -33.62 5.55 -2.15
C ALA A 144 -32.31 6.25 -1.71
N TYR A 145 -31.53 5.64 -0.80
CA TYR A 145 -30.35 6.24 -0.18
C TYR A 145 -29.08 5.42 -0.39
N THR A 146 -29.01 4.63 -1.46
CA THR A 146 -27.84 3.80 -1.80
C THR A 146 -26.55 4.62 -1.94
N GLU A 147 -26.64 5.87 -2.40
CA GLU A 147 -25.51 6.82 -2.46
C GLU A 147 -24.90 7.08 -1.08
N LEU A 148 -25.75 7.32 -0.07
CA LEU A 148 -25.33 7.55 1.30
C LEU A 148 -24.72 6.28 1.92
N GLY A 149 -25.31 5.12 1.63
CA GLY A 149 -24.76 3.83 2.04
C GLY A 149 -23.38 3.57 1.44
N GLY A 150 -23.21 3.84 0.14
CA GLY A 150 -21.91 3.73 -0.53
C GLY A 150 -20.87 4.69 0.03
N ALA A 151 -21.25 5.94 0.29
CA ALA A 151 -20.38 6.94 0.92
C ALA A 151 -19.95 6.51 2.33
N LEU A 152 -20.88 6.01 3.14
CA LEU A 152 -20.60 5.48 4.48
C LEU A 152 -19.64 4.28 4.42
N ALA A 153 -19.86 3.35 3.48
CA ALA A 153 -19.00 2.18 3.29
C ALA A 153 -17.58 2.56 2.89
N CYS A 154 -17.44 3.50 1.95
CA CYS A 154 -16.15 4.05 1.56
C CYS A 154 -15.44 4.73 2.73
N GLY A 155 -16.15 5.58 3.48
CA GLY A 155 -15.61 6.32 4.61
C GLY A 155 -15.12 5.41 5.74
N LEU A 156 -15.93 4.43 6.16
CA LEU A 156 -15.52 3.47 7.20
C LEU A 156 -14.36 2.58 6.74
N THR A 157 -14.41 2.07 5.50
CA THR A 157 -13.32 1.27 4.93
C THR A 157 -12.01 2.08 4.93
N THR A 158 -12.07 3.34 4.51
CA THR A 158 -10.91 4.23 4.46
C THR A 158 -10.36 4.51 5.86
N ALA A 159 -11.22 4.86 6.81
CA ALA A 159 -10.81 5.11 8.20
C ALA A 159 -10.11 3.88 8.81
N VAL A 160 -10.66 2.68 8.60
CA VAL A 160 -10.06 1.44 9.13
C VAL A 160 -8.77 1.08 8.40
N MET A 161 -8.67 1.29 7.08
CA MET A 161 -7.42 1.10 6.35
C MET A 161 -6.29 2.00 6.87
N ILE A 162 -6.59 3.27 7.18
CA ILE A 162 -5.64 4.21 7.78
C ILE A 162 -5.17 3.69 9.14
N LEU A 163 -6.11 3.32 10.02
CA LEU A 163 -5.78 2.83 11.37
C LEU A 163 -4.98 1.52 11.34
N THR A 164 -5.19 0.69 10.33
CA THR A 164 -4.51 -0.61 10.20
C THR A 164 -3.24 -0.57 9.36
N ASN A 165 -2.85 0.60 8.84
CA ASN A 165 -1.75 0.76 7.89
C ASN A 165 -1.86 -0.19 6.68
N THR A 166 -3.08 -0.39 6.17
CA THR A 166 -3.38 -1.28 5.04
C THR A 166 -3.96 -0.56 3.82
N THR A 167 -3.75 0.75 3.72
CA THR A 167 -4.33 1.58 2.65
C THR A 167 -4.02 1.04 1.26
N HIS A 168 -5.08 0.70 0.54
CA HIS A 168 -5.05 0.32 -0.86
C HIS A 168 -6.29 0.92 -1.52
N PRO A 169 -6.16 2.06 -2.23
CA PRO A 169 -7.31 2.82 -2.76
C PRO A 169 -8.37 2.02 -3.52
N PRO A 170 -8.03 0.98 -4.30
CA PRO A 170 -9.02 0.11 -4.96
C PRO A 170 -10.08 -0.49 -4.02
N ALA A 171 -9.73 -0.74 -2.76
CA ALA A 171 -10.66 -1.27 -1.77
C ALA A 171 -11.79 -0.28 -1.42
N GLY A 172 -11.53 1.03 -1.47
CA GLY A 172 -12.57 2.05 -1.31
C GLY A 172 -13.64 1.93 -2.40
N ALA A 173 -13.22 1.73 -3.66
CA ALA A 173 -14.14 1.48 -4.76
C ALA A 173 -14.92 0.16 -4.59
N THR A 174 -14.27 -0.91 -4.12
CA THR A 174 -14.96 -2.18 -3.80
C THR A 174 -16.06 -1.96 -2.75
N ALA A 175 -15.80 -1.18 -1.69
CA ALA A 175 -16.76 -0.92 -0.63
C ALA A 175 -18.00 -0.15 -1.15
N VAL A 176 -17.80 0.84 -2.02
CA VAL A 176 -18.89 1.57 -2.68
C VAL A 176 -19.72 0.61 -3.54
N LEU A 177 -19.06 -0.16 -4.42
CA LEU A 177 -19.72 -1.08 -5.34
C LEU A 177 -20.51 -2.15 -4.58
N ALA A 178 -20.03 -2.63 -3.43
CA ALA A 178 -20.76 -3.60 -2.60
C ALA A 178 -22.14 -3.10 -2.11
N VAL A 179 -22.36 -1.78 -2.10
CA VAL A 179 -23.63 -1.16 -1.68
C VAL A 179 -24.45 -0.67 -2.87
N THR A 180 -23.81 -0.10 -3.89
CA THR A 180 -24.51 0.60 -4.97
C THR A 180 -24.80 -0.25 -6.20
N HIS A 181 -24.07 -1.35 -6.41
CA HIS A 181 -24.18 -2.14 -7.63
C HIS A 181 -25.04 -3.38 -7.41
N ALA A 182 -26.07 -3.58 -8.25
CA ALA A 182 -27.09 -4.61 -8.00
C ALA A 182 -26.51 -6.04 -7.91
N GLN A 183 -25.55 -6.40 -8.77
CA GLN A 183 -24.95 -7.74 -8.78
C GLN A 183 -24.15 -8.03 -7.50
N THR A 184 -23.38 -7.06 -7.01
CA THR A 184 -22.59 -7.19 -5.77
C THR A 184 -23.46 -7.16 -4.52
N VAL A 185 -24.55 -6.38 -4.52
CA VAL A 185 -25.56 -6.40 -3.46
C VAL A 185 -26.25 -7.76 -3.37
N ALA A 186 -26.63 -8.34 -4.53
CA ALA A 186 -27.25 -9.66 -4.61
C ALA A 186 -26.31 -10.77 -4.12
N LEU A 187 -25.02 -10.69 -4.46
CA LEU A 187 -23.98 -11.59 -3.95
C LEU A 187 -23.87 -11.58 -2.42
N GLY A 188 -23.99 -10.39 -1.82
CA GLY A 188 -23.82 -10.19 -0.38
C GLY A 188 -22.48 -10.74 0.12
N TRP A 189 -22.51 -11.58 1.16
CA TRP A 189 -21.29 -12.13 1.76
C TRP A 189 -20.49 -13.04 0.82
N PHE A 190 -21.10 -13.53 -0.27
CA PHE A 190 -20.37 -14.27 -1.30
C PHE A 190 -19.41 -13.39 -2.10
N LEU A 191 -19.44 -12.07 -1.92
CA LEU A 191 -18.42 -11.17 -2.45
C LEU A 191 -17.02 -11.48 -1.90
N PHE A 192 -16.89 -11.96 -0.66
CA PHE A 192 -15.60 -12.31 -0.06
C PHE A 192 -14.79 -13.33 -0.89
N PRO A 193 -15.31 -14.54 -1.18
CA PRO A 193 -14.55 -15.50 -1.99
C PRO A 193 -14.28 -15.01 -3.41
N VAL A 194 -15.18 -14.22 -4.01
CA VAL A 194 -14.96 -13.61 -5.34
C VAL A 194 -13.77 -12.65 -5.29
N MET A 195 -13.75 -11.73 -4.32
CA MET A 195 -12.68 -10.75 -4.17
C MET A 195 -11.35 -11.41 -3.80
N LEU A 196 -11.35 -12.40 -2.91
CA LEU A 196 -10.13 -13.11 -2.50
C LEU A 196 -9.52 -13.92 -3.64
N LEU A 197 -10.35 -14.58 -4.47
CA LEU A 197 -9.85 -15.27 -5.65
C LEU A 197 -9.25 -14.29 -6.66
N GLY A 198 -9.99 -13.22 -6.99
CA GLY A 198 -9.52 -12.19 -7.92
C GLY A 198 -8.20 -11.56 -7.47
N LEU A 199 -8.10 -11.22 -6.18
CA LEU A 199 -6.87 -10.69 -5.60
C LEU A 199 -5.71 -11.70 -5.66
N GLY A 200 -5.96 -12.97 -5.31
CA GLY A 200 -4.92 -14.00 -5.36
C GLY A 200 -4.35 -14.18 -6.77
N LEU A 201 -5.22 -14.17 -7.78
CA LEU A 201 -4.81 -14.21 -9.19
C LEU A 201 -4.04 -12.95 -9.60
N MET A 202 -4.50 -11.77 -9.16
CA MET A 202 -3.85 -10.49 -9.46
C MET A 202 -2.45 -10.43 -8.86
N GLN A 203 -2.30 -10.79 -7.59
CA GLN A 203 -1.03 -10.85 -6.88
C GLN A 203 -0.09 -11.90 -7.49
N ALA A 204 -0.60 -13.06 -7.92
CA ALA A 204 0.20 -14.04 -8.65
C ALA A 204 0.74 -13.46 -9.96
N ALA A 205 -0.10 -12.76 -10.74
CA ALA A 205 0.33 -12.09 -11.97
C ALA A 205 1.35 -10.97 -11.68
N ALA A 206 1.12 -10.16 -10.65
CA ALA A 206 2.03 -9.10 -10.21
C ALA A 206 3.40 -9.66 -9.81
N VAL A 207 3.42 -10.74 -9.02
CA VAL A 207 4.67 -11.43 -8.65
C VAL A 207 5.39 -11.97 -9.88
N ILE A 208 4.70 -12.59 -10.82
CA ILE A 208 5.34 -13.18 -12.01
C ILE A 208 5.90 -12.08 -12.93
N ILE A 209 5.06 -11.13 -13.33
CA ILE A 209 5.38 -10.16 -14.38
C ILE A 209 6.36 -9.11 -13.88
N ASN A 210 6.14 -8.57 -12.68
CA ASN A 210 6.99 -7.49 -12.17
C ASN A 210 8.41 -7.98 -11.84
N ASN A 211 8.60 -9.26 -11.48
CA ASN A 211 9.93 -9.78 -11.16
C ASN A 211 10.80 -10.10 -12.37
N VAL A 212 10.30 -10.02 -13.61
CA VAL A 212 11.10 -10.28 -14.81
C VAL A 212 12.25 -9.28 -14.95
N GLN A 213 11.99 -7.99 -14.72
CA GLN A 213 13.01 -6.93 -14.76
C GLN A 213 13.00 -6.00 -13.54
N ARG A 214 11.86 -5.89 -12.84
CA ARG A 214 11.67 -5.03 -11.67
C ARG A 214 11.62 -5.89 -10.42
N ARG A 215 11.34 -5.33 -9.23
CA ARG A 215 11.26 -6.08 -7.97
C ARG A 215 9.89 -5.91 -7.34
N PHE A 216 9.17 -7.00 -7.12
CA PHE A 216 7.89 -6.99 -6.41
C PHE A 216 7.68 -8.31 -5.65
N PRO A 217 7.11 -8.31 -4.44
CA PRO A 217 6.91 -7.14 -3.60
C PRO A 217 8.23 -6.61 -3.04
N LEU A 218 8.20 -5.39 -2.50
CA LEU A 218 9.31 -4.86 -1.69
C LEU A 218 9.33 -5.52 -0.30
N TYR A 219 8.15 -5.73 0.26
CA TYR A 219 7.94 -6.45 1.51
C TYR A 219 6.55 -7.09 1.54
N TRP A 220 6.41 -8.19 2.27
CA TRP A 220 5.14 -8.90 2.39
C TRP A 220 4.24 -8.37 3.51
N TRP A 221 4.83 -7.93 4.62
CA TRP A 221 4.09 -7.54 5.82
C TRP A 221 4.39 -6.13 6.31
N THR A 222 5.65 -5.78 6.49
CA THR A 222 6.05 -4.45 6.93
C THR A 222 7.41 -4.11 6.32
N SER A 223 7.64 -2.82 6.08
CA SER A 223 8.95 -2.30 5.70
C SER A 223 9.90 -2.25 6.90
N HIS A 224 9.39 -2.32 8.13
CA HIS A 224 10.21 -2.27 9.34
C HIS A 224 10.95 -3.60 9.58
N PRO A 225 12.21 -3.55 10.05
CA PRO A 225 12.94 -4.76 10.40
C PRO A 225 12.25 -5.49 11.57
N LEU A 226 11.73 -6.69 11.31
CA LEU A 226 11.05 -7.55 12.30
C LEU A 226 12.02 -8.28 13.26
N SER A 227 13.34 -8.24 12.99
CA SER A 227 14.33 -8.86 13.88
C SER A 227 14.75 -7.89 14.97
N ARG A 228 14.58 -8.28 16.23
CA ARG A 228 15.37 -7.72 17.33
C ARG A 228 16.81 -8.21 17.15
N SER A 229 17.69 -7.39 16.57
CA SER A 229 19.13 -7.67 16.62
C SER A 229 19.55 -7.74 18.10
N ARG A 230 19.80 -8.94 18.60
CA ARG A 230 20.40 -9.17 19.91
C ARG A 230 21.92 -9.18 19.68
N GLY A 231 22.56 -8.04 19.93
CA GLY A 231 23.98 -7.74 19.63
C GLY A 231 24.12 -6.94 18.32
N ASP A 232 24.85 -5.83 18.19
CA ASP A 232 25.79 -5.13 19.07
C ASP A 232 25.53 -3.62 18.93
N VAL A 233 25.35 -2.92 20.06
CA VAL A 233 25.14 -1.47 20.10
C VAL A 233 26.36 -0.69 19.59
N GLU A 234 27.50 -1.36 19.40
CA GLU A 234 28.79 -0.76 19.04
C GLU A 234 29.08 -0.67 17.53
N LYS A 235 28.28 -1.31 16.66
CA LYS A 235 28.44 -1.21 15.18
C LYS A 235 27.42 -0.31 14.49
N ALA A 236 26.48 0.28 15.23
CA ALA A 236 25.43 1.12 14.69
C ALA A 236 25.87 2.57 14.38
N THR A 237 27.09 2.97 14.74
CA THR A 237 27.55 4.36 14.56
C THR A 237 28.04 4.68 13.13
N HIS A 238 28.09 3.73 12.20
CA HIS A 238 28.63 3.99 10.85
C HIS A 238 27.87 3.36 9.67
N LYS A 239 26.57 3.13 9.80
CA LYS A 239 25.74 2.87 8.61
C LYS A 239 24.61 3.87 8.54
N GLU A 240 24.87 4.92 7.78
CA GLU A 240 23.89 5.84 7.23
C GLU A 240 22.62 5.07 6.84
N THR A 241 21.53 5.44 7.51
CA THR A 241 20.17 5.12 7.12
C THR A 241 19.96 5.53 5.68
N GLY A 242 20.00 4.55 4.76
CA GLY A 242 19.55 4.73 3.39
C GLY A 242 18.11 5.22 3.41
N SER A 243 17.91 6.46 2.99
CA SER A 243 16.62 7.07 2.75
C SER A 243 15.78 6.15 1.86
N VAL A 244 14.54 5.91 2.28
CA VAL A 244 13.51 5.39 1.39
C VAL A 244 13.32 6.45 0.30
N PRO A 245 13.48 6.14 -1.00
CA PRO A 245 13.26 7.14 -2.02
C PRO A 245 11.78 7.51 -2.05
N SER A 246 11.45 8.75 -1.71
CA SER A 246 10.18 9.39 -2.01
C SER A 246 10.11 9.73 -3.50
N HIS A 247 10.21 8.72 -4.38
CA HIS A 247 10.26 8.91 -5.83
C HIS A 247 8.92 9.32 -6.47
N TYR A 248 7.85 9.47 -5.69
CA TYR A 248 6.57 9.97 -6.22
C TYR A 248 6.62 11.47 -6.54
N GLU A 249 7.34 12.28 -5.76
CA GLU A 249 7.43 13.74 -5.99
C GLU A 249 8.47 14.10 -7.06
N ASP A 250 9.51 13.29 -7.23
CA ASP A 250 10.61 13.52 -8.19
C ASP A 250 10.19 13.36 -9.66
N SER A 251 8.97 12.89 -9.93
CA SER A 251 8.50 12.64 -11.30
C SER A 251 7.84 13.85 -11.98
N LEU A 252 7.73 14.99 -11.29
CA LEU A 252 7.05 16.19 -11.82
C LEU A 252 7.93 17.45 -11.90
N THR A 253 9.18 17.41 -11.46
CA THR A 253 10.13 18.51 -11.64
C THR A 253 11.52 17.96 -11.97
N ASP A 254 12.04 18.29 -13.14
CA ASP A 254 13.29 17.77 -13.73
C ASP A 254 14.57 18.34 -13.07
N VAL A 255 14.52 18.70 -11.79
CA VAL A 255 15.66 19.19 -11.02
C VAL A 255 15.62 18.59 -9.61
N PRO A 256 16.63 17.78 -9.22
CA PRO A 256 16.69 17.25 -7.86
C PRO A 256 16.92 18.38 -6.86
N ARG A 257 15.92 18.70 -6.04
CA ARG A 257 16.05 19.64 -4.92
C ARG A 257 16.84 18.98 -3.80
N ARG A 258 18.17 19.02 -3.86
CA ARG A 258 19.05 18.55 -2.78
C ARG A 258 19.56 19.72 -1.98
N LEU A 259 19.42 19.63 -0.66
CA LEU A 259 20.10 20.49 0.30
C LEU A 259 21.38 19.75 0.73
N ILE A 260 22.55 20.35 0.50
CA ILE A 260 23.84 19.75 0.86
C ILE A 260 24.44 20.57 2.00
N ILE A 261 24.73 19.88 3.11
CA ILE A 261 25.39 20.46 4.29
C ILE A 261 26.79 19.87 4.33
N GLU A 262 27.79 20.71 4.09
CA GLU A 262 29.20 20.41 4.27
C GLU A 262 29.73 21.19 5.48
N ARG A 263 30.94 20.86 5.94
CA ARG A 263 31.54 21.49 7.12
C ARG A 263 31.89 22.96 6.83
N GLY A 264 31.11 23.88 7.37
CA GLY A 264 31.21 25.31 7.11
C GLY A 264 30.58 25.79 5.79
N ASP A 265 29.84 24.96 5.07
CA ASP A 265 29.13 25.35 3.84
C ASP A 265 27.73 24.72 3.75
N ILE A 266 26.74 25.54 3.38
CA ILE A 266 25.33 25.13 3.25
C ILE A 266 24.86 25.57 1.87
N SER A 267 24.70 24.61 0.95
CA SER A 267 24.15 24.90 -0.37
C SER A 267 22.66 24.62 -0.41
N LEU A 268 21.89 25.67 -0.71
CA LEU A 268 20.44 25.66 -0.84
C LEU A 268 20.07 25.58 -2.32
N PRO A 269 19.10 24.73 -2.70
CA PRO A 269 18.60 24.71 -4.07
C PRO A 269 17.77 25.97 -4.37
N ASP A 270 17.78 26.39 -5.63
CA ASP A 270 17.11 27.60 -6.09
C ASP A 270 15.59 27.56 -5.77
N GLY A 271 15.10 28.57 -5.05
CA GLY A 271 13.69 28.74 -4.71
C GLY A 271 13.28 28.31 -3.29
N ILE A 272 14.22 27.89 -2.44
CA ILE A 272 13.98 27.70 -1.00
C ILE A 272 14.52 28.89 -0.23
N SER A 273 13.63 29.63 0.43
CA SER A 273 14.01 30.65 1.42
C SER A 273 13.89 30.05 2.81
N LEU A 274 14.98 30.05 3.58
CA LEU A 274 14.95 29.66 4.98
C LEU A 274 14.56 30.84 5.87
N SER A 275 13.86 30.55 6.96
CA SER A 275 13.73 31.48 8.06
C SER A 275 15.05 31.59 8.83
N VAL A 276 15.23 32.70 9.56
CA VAL A 276 16.44 32.96 10.37
C VAL A 276 16.70 31.85 11.40
N GLU A 277 15.64 31.29 11.97
CA GLU A 277 15.73 30.19 12.94
C GLU A 277 16.20 28.88 12.28
N GLU A 278 15.76 28.59 11.06
CA GLU A 278 16.16 27.39 10.31
C GLU A 278 17.62 27.48 9.85
N GLN A 279 18.06 28.68 9.44
CA GLN A 279 19.44 28.90 9.05
C GLN A 279 20.41 28.68 10.22
N GLU A 280 20.07 29.19 11.42
CA GLU A 280 20.90 29.02 12.62
C GLU A 280 21.03 27.54 13.03
N VAL A 281 19.96 26.76 12.85
CA VAL A 281 19.98 25.32 13.11
C VAL A 281 20.88 24.58 12.11
N LEU A 282 20.83 24.95 10.82
CA LEU A 282 21.65 24.33 9.80
C LEU A 282 23.13 24.68 9.96
N GLU A 283 23.46 25.91 10.37
CA GLU A 283 24.82 26.33 10.69
C GLU A 283 25.38 25.53 11.88
N ARG A 284 24.59 25.35 12.95
CA ARG A 284 25.00 24.49 14.08
C ARG A 284 25.19 23.02 13.70
N ILE A 285 24.47 22.53 12.69
CA ILE A 285 24.65 21.17 12.18
C ILE A 285 25.91 21.10 11.32
N SER A 286 26.12 22.07 10.42
CA SER A 286 27.33 22.22 9.58
C SER A 286 28.60 22.28 10.42
N ASP A 287 28.59 23.00 11.56
CA ASP A 287 29.74 23.11 12.46
C ASP A 287 30.07 21.80 13.22
N ARG A 288 29.08 20.90 13.33
CA ARG A 288 29.20 19.64 14.08
C ARG A 288 29.54 18.44 13.20
N ILE A 289 29.40 18.58 11.89
CA ILE A 289 29.83 17.60 10.87
C ILE A 289 31.33 17.78 10.60
#